data_AF-B8CE55-F1
#
_entry.id   AF-B8CE55-F1
#
_cell.length_a   1.000
_cell.length_b   1.000
_cell.length_c   1.000
_cell.angle_alpha   90.00
_cell.angle_beta   90.00
_cell.angle_gamma   90.00
#
_symmetry.space_group_name_H-M   'P 1'
#
loop_
_entity.id
_entity.type
_entity.pdbx_description
1 polymer ?
#
loop_
_entity_poly.entity_id
_entity_poly.type
_entity_poly.pdbx_seq_one_letter_code
_entity_poly.pdbx_strand_id
1 'polypeptide(L)'
;VWRQLWRVLERSAVVLQIVDARNPLFYLSDDLRAYAMDELGKPMMMIVNKSDYLTERQRKVWSEYFTEKGVDHLFFSAENQPMEKSKDDLLGITNPLTREELIGALTAFAESHGCVPDEKYDNRIQYGMVGFPNVGKSSVINVLVGSSKSLHGVVRVGVAAQPGKTKHFQTLLLPDRDDIMLCDCPGLVFPSFVSSSADMIAAGVFPIAQMRDHWPVVSLICKRVPREVLNA
;
A
#
# COMPACT_ATOMS: atom_id res chain seq x y z
N VAL A 1 17.76 -4.87 -5.83
CA VAL A 1 16.39 -4.41 -5.47
C VAL A 1 15.34 -5.27 -6.18
N TRP A 2 15.35 -5.37 -7.51
CA TRP A 2 14.49 -6.30 -8.28
C TRP A 2 14.53 -7.77 -7.84
N ARG A 3 15.71 -8.30 -7.47
CA ARG A 3 15.82 -9.65 -6.86
C ARG A 3 14.97 -9.85 -5.61
N GLN A 4 14.71 -8.79 -4.84
CA GLN A 4 13.85 -8.88 -3.65
C GLN A 4 12.36 -8.90 -4.03
N LEU A 5 11.98 -8.18 -5.10
CA LEU A 5 10.61 -8.27 -5.65
C LEU A 5 10.30 -9.70 -6.07
N TRP A 6 11.17 -10.32 -6.86
CA TRP A 6 10.96 -11.71 -7.30
C TRP A 6 10.80 -12.67 -6.13
N ARG A 7 11.60 -12.52 -5.07
CA ARG A 7 11.45 -13.33 -3.85
C ARG A 7 10.11 -13.13 -3.16
N VAL A 8 9.57 -11.91 -3.13
CA VAL A 8 8.22 -11.66 -2.59
C VAL A 8 7.19 -12.34 -3.48
N LEU A 9 7.23 -12.08 -4.78
CA LEU A 9 6.28 -12.65 -5.72
C LEU A 9 6.30 -14.17 -5.72
N GLU A 10 7.46 -14.82 -5.65
CA GLU A 10 7.58 -16.29 -5.57
C GLU A 10 6.96 -16.86 -4.29
N ARG A 11 7.19 -16.21 -3.15
CA ARG A 11 6.79 -16.70 -1.82
C ARG A 11 5.37 -16.33 -1.42
N SER A 12 4.77 -15.32 -2.04
CA SER A 12 3.42 -14.89 -1.70
C SER A 12 2.36 -15.74 -2.40
N ALA A 13 1.31 -16.12 -1.70
CA ALA A 13 0.07 -16.61 -2.30
C ALA A 13 -0.74 -15.43 -2.88
N VAL A 14 -0.81 -14.32 -2.15
CA VAL A 14 -1.53 -13.10 -2.54
C VAL A 14 -0.56 -11.91 -2.60
N VAL A 15 -0.63 -11.10 -3.65
CA VAL A 15 0.19 -9.88 -3.79
C VAL A 15 -0.63 -8.67 -3.35
N LEU A 16 -0.09 -7.87 -2.43
CA LEU A 16 -0.71 -6.64 -1.93
C LEU A 16 0.08 -5.43 -2.42
N GLN A 17 -0.49 -4.65 -3.34
CA GLN A 17 0.12 -3.40 -3.79
C GLN A 17 -0.37 -2.22 -2.97
N ILE A 18 0.53 -1.63 -2.19
CA ILE A 18 0.24 -0.44 -1.39
C ILE A 18 0.42 0.81 -2.27
N VAL A 19 -0.63 1.60 -2.40
CA VAL A 19 -0.64 2.88 -3.11
C VAL A 19 -1.01 4.03 -2.16
N ASP A 20 -0.59 5.24 -2.48
CA ASP A 20 -0.95 6.44 -1.71
C ASP A 20 -2.23 7.07 -2.29
N ALA A 21 -3.22 7.29 -1.44
CA ALA A 21 -4.53 7.83 -1.81
C ALA A 21 -4.49 9.19 -2.52
N ARG A 22 -3.43 9.98 -2.31
CA ARG A 22 -3.30 11.33 -2.90
C ARG A 22 -3.07 11.30 -4.41
N ASN A 23 -2.46 10.23 -4.93
CA ASN A 23 -2.30 10.03 -6.37
C ASN A 23 -2.21 8.51 -6.70
N PRO A 24 -3.32 7.76 -6.60
CA PRO A 24 -3.29 6.31 -6.70
C PRO A 24 -2.70 5.81 -8.01
N LEU A 25 -3.03 6.47 -9.12
CA LEU A 25 -2.59 6.09 -10.47
C LEU A 25 -1.08 6.24 -10.67
N PHE A 26 -0.43 7.18 -9.97
CA PHE A 26 1.03 7.32 -10.03
C PHE A 26 1.75 6.15 -9.35
N TYR A 27 1.17 5.62 -8.28
CA TYR A 27 1.78 4.55 -7.49
C TYR A 27 1.31 3.14 -7.89
N LEU A 28 0.25 3.05 -8.70
CA LEU A 28 -0.21 1.82 -9.32
C LEU A 28 0.74 1.42 -10.45
N SER A 29 1.01 0.13 -10.58
CA SER A 29 1.86 -0.40 -11.64
C SER A 29 1.08 -1.49 -12.37
N ASP A 30 0.56 -1.14 -13.54
CA ASP A 30 -0.18 -2.10 -14.38
C ASP A 30 0.74 -3.24 -14.87
N ASP A 31 2.01 -2.94 -15.16
CA ASP A 31 2.99 -3.96 -15.54
C ASP A 31 3.21 -5.00 -14.44
N LEU A 32 3.27 -4.57 -13.17
CA LEU A 32 3.39 -5.49 -12.05
C LEU A 32 2.14 -6.34 -11.90
N ARG A 33 0.96 -5.76 -12.11
CA ARG A 33 -0.32 -6.44 -12.05
C ARG A 33 -0.44 -7.51 -13.14
N ALA A 34 -0.18 -7.15 -14.38
CA ALA A 34 -0.15 -8.08 -15.51
C ALA A 34 0.85 -9.22 -15.25
N TYR A 35 2.06 -8.91 -14.80
CA TYR A 35 3.05 -9.94 -14.48
C TYR A 35 2.61 -10.85 -13.32
N ALA A 36 2.03 -10.31 -12.24
CA ALA A 36 1.59 -11.13 -11.11
C ALA A 36 0.39 -12.01 -11.46
N MET A 37 -0.62 -11.46 -12.14
CA MET A 37 -1.87 -12.15 -12.44
C MET A 37 -1.75 -13.06 -13.67
N ASP A 38 -1.18 -12.58 -14.77
CA ASP A 38 -1.18 -13.29 -16.05
C ASP A 38 -0.03 -14.30 -16.15
N GLU A 39 1.17 -13.92 -15.72
CA GLU A 39 2.37 -14.79 -15.83
C GLU A 39 2.54 -15.73 -14.63
N LEU A 40 2.26 -15.24 -13.41
CA LEU A 40 2.43 -16.03 -12.19
C LEU A 40 1.14 -16.65 -11.64
N GLY A 41 -0.03 -16.26 -12.17
CA GLY A 41 -1.33 -16.75 -11.70
C GLY A 41 -1.65 -16.34 -10.26
N LYS A 42 -1.05 -15.26 -9.75
CA LYS A 42 -1.18 -14.83 -8.35
C LYS A 42 -2.22 -13.72 -8.24
N PRO A 43 -3.25 -13.89 -7.40
CA PRO A 43 -4.23 -12.84 -7.18
C PRO A 43 -3.56 -11.63 -6.52
N MET A 44 -4.01 -10.44 -6.93
CA MET A 44 -3.39 -9.19 -6.53
C MET A 44 -4.45 -8.18 -6.09
N MET A 45 -4.24 -7.60 -4.91
CA MET A 45 -5.13 -6.61 -4.31
C MET A 45 -4.40 -5.30 -4.09
N MET A 46 -5.04 -4.19 -4.47
CA MET A 46 -4.55 -2.84 -4.19
C MET A 46 -5.04 -2.37 -2.82
N ILE A 47 -4.14 -1.87 -1.98
CA ILE A 47 -4.49 -1.19 -0.73
C ILE A 47 -4.20 0.29 -0.90
N VAL A 48 -5.27 1.08 -0.96
CA VAL A 48 -5.22 2.54 -1.03
C VAL A 48 -5.00 3.08 0.38
N ASN A 49 -3.75 3.35 0.73
CA ASN A 49 -3.35 3.81 2.05
C ASN A 49 -3.43 5.34 2.16
N LYS A 50 -3.55 5.85 3.39
CA LYS A 50 -3.75 7.27 3.72
C LYS A 50 -5.08 7.81 3.17
N SER A 51 -6.09 6.93 3.18
CA SER A 51 -7.42 7.23 2.66
C SER A 51 -8.17 8.31 3.46
N ASP A 52 -7.66 8.66 4.65
CA ASP A 52 -8.10 9.81 5.46
C ASP A 52 -7.88 11.17 4.75
N TYR A 53 -6.94 11.26 3.80
CA TYR A 53 -6.80 12.46 2.96
C TYR A 53 -7.90 12.63 1.92
N LEU A 54 -8.75 11.61 1.71
CA LEU A 54 -9.82 11.64 0.73
C LEU A 54 -11.19 11.73 1.42
N THR A 55 -12.01 12.65 0.92
CA THR A 55 -13.44 12.69 1.26
C THR A 55 -14.13 11.40 0.80
N GLU A 56 -15.24 11.04 1.44
CA GLU A 56 -16.07 9.88 1.03
C GLU A 56 -16.44 9.95 -0.46
N ARG A 57 -16.84 11.14 -0.95
CA ARG A 57 -17.17 11.34 -2.36
C ARG A 57 -15.99 11.01 -3.27
N GLN A 58 -14.78 11.42 -2.91
CA GLN A 58 -13.58 11.10 -3.70
C GLN A 58 -13.28 9.61 -3.67
N ARG A 59 -13.41 8.94 -2.51
CA ARG A 59 -13.23 7.49 -2.39
C ARG A 59 -14.24 6.71 -3.24
N LYS A 60 -15.49 7.15 -3.28
CA LYS A 60 -16.52 6.56 -4.14
C LYS A 60 -16.16 6.64 -5.62
N VAL A 61 -15.78 7.83 -6.10
CA VAL A 61 -15.37 8.02 -7.51
C VAL A 61 -14.15 7.17 -7.85
N TRP A 62 -13.16 7.09 -6.96
CA TRP A 62 -12.01 6.21 -7.15
C TRP A 62 -12.40 4.73 -7.16
N SER A 63 -13.32 4.32 -6.29
CA SER A 63 -13.80 2.94 -6.22
C SER A 63 -14.52 2.51 -7.51
N GLU A 64 -15.39 3.38 -8.03
CA GLU A 64 -16.07 3.18 -9.31
C GLU A 64 -15.04 3.01 -10.45
N TYR A 65 -14.04 3.91 -10.51
CA TYR A 65 -12.97 3.84 -11.51
C TYR A 65 -12.15 2.55 -11.42
N PHE A 66 -11.73 2.12 -10.22
CA PHE A 66 -10.94 0.90 -10.05
C PHE A 66 -11.74 -0.35 -10.40
N THR A 67 -13.02 -0.38 -10.03
CA THR A 67 -13.94 -1.47 -10.39
C THR A 67 -14.09 -1.58 -11.91
N GLU A 68 -14.27 -0.46 -12.61
CA GLU A 68 -14.35 -0.42 -14.08
C GLU A 68 -13.06 -0.94 -14.74
N LYS A 69 -11.90 -0.73 -14.10
CA LYS A 69 -10.60 -1.22 -14.56
C LYS A 69 -10.25 -2.63 -14.11
N GLY A 70 -11.17 -3.33 -13.43
CA GLY A 70 -10.94 -4.67 -12.89
C GLY A 70 -9.79 -4.70 -11.88
N VAL A 71 -9.68 -3.67 -11.03
CA VAL A 71 -8.68 -3.59 -9.97
C VAL A 71 -9.38 -3.83 -8.62
N ASP A 72 -9.07 -4.96 -7.99
CA ASP A 72 -9.48 -5.22 -6.61
C ASP A 72 -8.79 -4.23 -5.67
N HIS A 73 -9.57 -3.53 -4.85
CA HIS A 73 -9.06 -2.42 -4.05
C HIS A 73 -9.75 -2.30 -2.70
N LEU A 74 -8.98 -1.86 -1.69
CA LEU A 74 -9.48 -1.54 -0.35
C LEU A 74 -8.93 -0.19 0.10
N PHE A 75 -9.76 0.63 0.75
CA PHE A 75 -9.37 1.90 1.34
C PHE A 75 -8.98 1.73 2.80
N PHE A 76 -7.74 2.07 3.13
CA PHE A 76 -7.18 1.90 4.47
C PHE A 76 -6.49 3.18 4.95
N SER A 77 -6.47 3.38 6.27
CA SER A 77 -5.63 4.40 6.90
C SER A 77 -4.96 3.81 8.14
N ALA A 78 -3.63 3.86 8.15
CA ALA A 78 -2.83 3.38 9.28
C ALA A 78 -2.90 4.30 10.52
N GLU A 79 -3.39 5.53 10.35
CA GLU A 79 -3.52 6.52 11.43
C GLU A 79 -4.95 6.60 11.97
N ASN A 80 -5.88 5.82 11.41
CA ASN A 80 -7.30 5.91 11.74
C ASN A 80 -7.59 5.42 13.15
N GLN A 81 -8.41 6.19 13.88
CA GLN A 81 -9.05 5.72 15.11
C GLN A 81 -10.35 4.98 14.74
N PRO A 82 -10.74 3.94 15.50
CA PRO A 82 -12.00 3.25 15.26
C PRO A 82 -13.17 4.22 15.43
N MET A 83 -13.96 4.43 14.37
CA MET A 83 -15.23 5.15 14.40
C MET A 83 -16.39 4.18 14.20
N GLU A 84 -17.57 4.51 14.73
CA GLU A 84 -18.79 3.73 14.46
C GLU A 84 -19.15 3.79 12.97
N LYS A 85 -19.32 2.63 12.34
CA LYS A 85 -19.59 2.50 10.89
C LYS A 85 -20.91 1.79 10.60
N SER A 86 -21.42 2.05 9.39
CA SER A 86 -22.38 1.19 8.71
C SER A 86 -21.73 -0.16 8.37
N LYS A 87 -22.39 -1.26 8.75
CA LYS A 87 -21.88 -2.64 8.56
C LYS A 87 -21.69 -3.07 7.10
N ASP A 88 -22.23 -2.30 6.14
CA ASP A 88 -22.25 -2.68 4.72
C ASP A 88 -21.04 -2.17 3.91
N ASP A 89 -20.17 -1.32 4.48
CA ASP A 89 -19.01 -0.79 3.76
C ASP A 89 -17.78 -1.70 3.88
N LEU A 90 -17.75 -2.73 3.03
CA LEU A 90 -16.66 -3.72 2.99
C LEU A 90 -15.37 -3.20 2.32
N LEU A 91 -15.45 -2.12 1.54
CA LEU A 91 -14.31 -1.58 0.79
C LEU A 91 -13.64 -0.39 1.49
N GLY A 92 -14.27 0.21 2.49
CA GLY A 92 -13.78 1.39 3.22
C GLY A 92 -14.07 2.72 2.53
N ILE A 93 -15.12 2.78 1.71
CA ILE A 93 -15.53 3.96 0.93
C ILE A 93 -16.04 5.07 1.86
N THR A 94 -16.92 4.73 2.80
CA THR A 94 -17.48 5.65 3.80
C THR A 94 -16.41 6.02 4.82
N ASN A 95 -15.74 5.01 5.39
CA ASN A 95 -14.70 5.18 6.39
C ASN A 95 -13.58 4.16 6.13
N PRO A 96 -12.30 4.58 6.13
CA PRO A 96 -11.19 3.66 5.85
C PRO A 96 -11.19 2.48 6.81
N LEU A 97 -10.88 1.28 6.30
CA LEU A 97 -10.99 0.03 7.05
C LEU A 97 -10.14 0.03 8.32
N THR A 98 -10.65 -0.63 9.37
CA THR A 98 -9.85 -0.94 10.57
C THR A 98 -8.90 -2.12 10.30
N ARG A 99 -8.04 -2.44 11.27
CA ARG A 99 -7.15 -3.60 11.21
C ARG A 99 -7.94 -4.90 11.03
N GLU A 100 -8.99 -5.09 11.83
CA GLU A 100 -9.81 -6.30 11.85
C GLU A 100 -10.58 -6.44 10.53
N GLU A 101 -11.16 -5.35 10.03
CA GLU A 101 -11.88 -5.32 8.75
C GLU A 101 -10.94 -5.62 7.57
N LEU A 102 -9.75 -4.99 7.55
CA LEU A 102 -8.75 -5.24 6.51
C LEU A 102 -8.33 -6.71 6.51
N ILE A 103 -8.04 -7.29 7.68
CA ILE A 103 -7.66 -8.70 7.79
C ILE A 103 -8.81 -9.61 7.31
N GLY A 104 -10.05 -9.32 7.72
CA GLY A 104 -11.22 -10.08 7.27
C GLY A 104 -11.41 -10.04 5.75
N ALA A 105 -11.27 -8.86 5.14
CA ALA A 105 -11.36 -8.69 3.69
C ALA A 105 -10.22 -9.42 2.95
N LEU A 106 -9.00 -9.38 3.47
CA LEU A 106 -7.86 -10.11 2.91
C LEU A 106 -8.05 -11.62 2.96
N THR A 107 -8.55 -12.15 4.08
CA THR A 107 -8.87 -13.58 4.21
C THR A 107 -9.96 -13.98 3.23
N ALA A 108 -11.06 -13.22 3.14
CA ALA A 108 -12.15 -13.50 2.20
C ALA A 108 -11.69 -13.45 0.74
N PHE A 109 -10.76 -12.54 0.40
CA PHE A 109 -10.17 -12.46 -0.93
C PHE A 109 -9.27 -13.65 -1.25
N ALA A 110 -8.46 -14.11 -0.29
CA ALA A 110 -7.64 -15.29 -0.46
C ALA A 110 -8.50 -16.56 -0.67
N GLU A 111 -9.58 -16.69 0.11
CA GLU A 111 -10.55 -17.79 -0.03
C GLU A 111 -11.26 -17.78 -1.37
N SER A 112 -11.71 -16.61 -1.85
CA SER A 112 -12.42 -16.49 -3.14
C SER A 112 -11.52 -16.84 -4.34
N HIS A 113 -10.21 -16.68 -4.20
CA HIS A 113 -9.21 -17.06 -5.22
C HIS A 113 -8.61 -18.45 -5.00
N GLY A 114 -9.14 -19.23 -4.04
CA GLY A 114 -8.68 -20.60 -3.77
C GLY A 114 -7.25 -20.68 -3.25
N CYS A 115 -6.74 -19.61 -2.61
CA CYS A 115 -5.43 -19.64 -1.98
C CYS A 115 -5.45 -20.57 -0.77
N VAL A 116 -4.65 -21.63 -0.83
CA VAL A 116 -4.50 -22.59 0.26
C VAL A 116 -3.31 -22.24 1.16
N PRO A 117 -3.38 -22.53 2.46
CA PRO A 117 -2.23 -22.42 3.33
C PRO A 117 -1.12 -23.40 2.93
N ASP A 118 0.14 -22.98 3.05
CA ASP A 118 1.31 -23.78 2.65
C ASP A 118 1.96 -24.45 3.88
N GLU A 119 2.07 -25.78 3.84
CA GLU A 119 2.70 -26.60 4.89
C GLU A 119 4.16 -26.19 5.16
N LYS A 120 4.88 -25.71 4.14
CA LYS A 120 6.26 -25.22 4.27
C LYS A 120 6.38 -24.02 5.21
N TYR A 121 5.28 -23.31 5.41
CA TYR A 121 5.22 -22.07 6.17
C TYR A 121 4.23 -22.19 7.34
N ASP A 122 4.20 -23.37 7.99
CA ASP A 122 3.37 -23.67 9.15
C ASP A 122 1.86 -23.52 8.87
N ASN A 123 1.41 -23.91 7.67
CA ASN A 123 0.01 -23.78 7.23
C ASN A 123 -0.52 -22.33 7.30
N ARG A 124 0.30 -21.39 6.85
CA ARG A 124 -0.06 -19.97 6.71
C ARG A 124 -0.31 -19.60 5.25
N ILE A 125 -1.13 -18.57 5.03
CA ILE A 125 -1.26 -17.89 3.75
C ILE A 125 -0.26 -16.71 3.73
N GLN A 126 0.55 -16.64 2.68
CA GLN A 126 1.59 -15.62 2.53
C GLN A 126 1.06 -14.42 1.73
N TYR A 127 1.10 -13.23 2.32
CA TYR A 127 0.75 -11.98 1.67
C TYR A 127 2.03 -11.18 1.38
N GLY A 128 2.32 -10.96 0.09
CA GLY A 128 3.48 -10.23 -0.38
C GLY A 128 3.19 -8.75 -0.54
N MET A 129 3.84 -7.89 0.25
CA MET A 129 3.60 -6.45 0.20
C MET A 129 4.58 -5.76 -0.74
N VAL A 130 4.05 -5.10 -1.76
CA VAL A 130 4.79 -4.36 -2.79
C VAL A 130 4.31 -2.92 -2.87
N GLY A 131 5.18 -2.00 -3.29
CA GLY A 131 4.82 -0.60 -3.45
C GLY A 131 6.02 0.34 -3.51
N PHE A 132 5.74 1.59 -3.85
CA PHE A 132 6.74 2.65 -3.92
C PHE A 132 7.30 3.00 -2.53
N PRO A 133 8.47 3.65 -2.47
CA PRO A 133 8.92 4.29 -1.23
C PRO A 133 7.85 5.26 -0.68
N ASN A 134 7.75 5.38 0.65
CA ASN A 134 6.92 6.38 1.35
C ASN A 134 5.38 6.32 1.15
N VAL A 135 4.84 5.35 0.40
CA VAL A 135 3.39 5.10 0.32
C VAL A 135 2.79 4.59 1.63
N GLY A 136 3.64 4.17 2.58
CA GLY A 136 3.23 3.74 3.92
C GLY A 136 3.13 2.23 4.10
N LYS A 137 3.74 1.43 3.23
CA LYS A 137 3.85 -0.04 3.37
C LYS A 137 4.28 -0.48 4.78
N SER A 138 5.35 0.11 5.33
CA SER A 138 5.82 -0.21 6.69
C SER A 138 4.83 0.23 7.78
N SER A 139 4.04 1.29 7.56
CA SER A 139 2.98 1.70 8.48
C SER A 139 1.83 0.69 8.47
N VAL A 140 1.39 0.23 7.30
CA VAL A 140 0.36 -0.82 7.17
C VAL A 140 0.82 -2.10 7.87
N ILE A 141 2.07 -2.53 7.65
CA ILE A 141 2.66 -3.68 8.35
C ILE A 141 2.59 -3.51 9.86
N ASN A 142 3.02 -2.36 10.38
CA ASN A 142 3.02 -2.14 11.83
C ASN A 142 1.60 -2.20 12.42
N VAL A 143 0.59 -1.69 11.71
CA VAL A 143 -0.81 -1.82 12.14
C VAL A 143 -1.27 -3.28 12.09
N LEU A 144 -1.02 -4.00 10.99
CA LEU A 144 -1.39 -5.41 10.86
C LEU A 144 -0.75 -6.29 11.94
N VAL A 145 0.49 -6.00 12.32
CA VAL A 145 1.25 -6.73 13.34
C VAL A 145 0.89 -6.29 14.78
N GLY A 146 -0.09 -5.40 14.97
CA GLY A 146 -0.51 -4.91 16.28
C GLY A 146 0.52 -4.00 16.97
N SER A 147 1.49 -3.52 16.20
CA SER A 147 2.69 -2.78 16.61
C SER A 147 2.60 -1.32 16.18
N SER A 148 1.41 -0.73 16.31
CA SER A 148 1.19 0.70 16.08
C SER A 148 1.71 1.51 17.28
N LYS A 149 2.22 2.73 17.02
CA LYS A 149 2.64 3.68 18.08
C LYS A 149 1.53 3.88 19.14
N SER A 150 0.27 3.72 18.73
CA SER A 150 -0.91 3.96 19.57
C SER A 150 -1.32 2.78 20.46
N LEU A 151 -0.89 1.54 20.18
CA LEU A 151 -1.38 0.37 20.93
C LEU A 151 -0.34 -0.22 21.90
N HIS A 152 0.88 -0.52 21.45
CA HIS A 152 1.82 -1.34 22.23
C HIS A 152 3.29 -0.85 22.25
N GLY A 153 3.59 0.36 21.77
CA GLY A 153 4.90 1.01 21.95
C GLY A 153 6.11 0.33 21.27
N VAL A 154 5.95 -0.86 20.68
CA VAL A 154 6.99 -1.59 19.95
C VAL A 154 6.72 -1.41 18.46
N VAL A 155 7.66 -0.78 17.76
CA VAL A 155 7.65 -0.64 16.29
C VAL A 155 8.48 -1.78 15.71
N ARG A 156 7.86 -2.76 15.04
CA ARG A 156 8.60 -3.90 14.47
C ARG A 156 9.32 -3.56 13.17
N VAL A 157 8.79 -2.63 12.37
CA VAL A 157 9.45 -2.15 11.15
C VAL A 157 9.64 -0.64 11.25
N GLY A 158 10.90 -0.19 11.14
CA GLY A 158 11.24 1.24 11.24
C GLY A 158 10.52 2.07 10.17
N VAL A 159 9.71 3.04 10.61
CA VAL A 159 9.06 4.03 9.74
C VAL A 159 9.90 5.30 9.73
N ALA A 160 10.20 5.83 8.54
CA ALA A 160 10.77 7.16 8.40
C ALA A 160 10.25 7.83 7.12
N ALA A 161 10.22 9.16 7.12
CA ALA A 161 9.84 9.95 5.95
C ALA A 161 10.86 9.90 4.79
N GLN A 162 12.09 9.43 5.05
CA GLN A 162 13.13 9.30 4.05
C GLN A 162 13.08 7.90 3.37
N PRO A 163 13.11 7.82 2.03
CA PRO A 163 13.18 6.56 1.29
C PRO A 163 14.35 5.67 1.73
N GLY A 164 14.19 4.34 1.65
CA GLY A 164 15.30 3.38 1.82
C GLY A 164 15.52 2.80 3.22
N LYS A 165 14.51 2.82 4.11
CA LYS A 165 14.59 2.20 5.44
C LYS A 165 14.49 0.67 5.44
N THR A 166 13.51 0.08 4.75
CA THR A 166 13.50 -1.38 4.52
C THR A 166 14.57 -1.72 3.49
N LYS A 167 15.65 -2.41 3.90
CA LYS A 167 16.79 -2.76 3.04
C LYS A 167 16.81 -4.21 2.58
N HIS A 168 16.11 -5.10 3.28
CA HIS A 168 16.11 -6.54 3.04
C HIS A 168 14.70 -7.12 3.09
N PHE A 169 14.48 -8.20 2.33
CA PHE A 169 13.27 -9.00 2.45
C PHE A 169 13.14 -9.54 3.87
N GLN A 170 11.94 -9.45 4.44
CA GLN A 170 11.64 -9.94 5.77
C GLN A 170 10.27 -10.62 5.78
N THR A 171 10.16 -11.70 6.55
CA THR A 171 8.90 -12.37 6.83
C THR A 171 8.42 -11.95 8.20
N LEU A 172 7.16 -11.55 8.32
CA LEU A 172 6.57 -11.04 9.56
C LEU A 172 5.33 -11.87 9.89
N LEU A 173 5.30 -12.41 11.11
CA LEU A 173 4.17 -13.13 11.65
C LEU A 173 3.31 -12.17 12.48
N LEU A 174 1.99 -12.36 12.39
CA LEU A 174 1.05 -11.67 13.25
C LEU A 174 1.05 -12.38 14.61
N PRO A 175 1.16 -11.66 15.74
CA PRO A 175 1.25 -12.27 17.07
C PRO A 175 -0.07 -12.88 17.56
N ASP A 176 -1.19 -12.43 17.00
CA ASP A 176 -2.56 -12.79 17.36
C ASP A 176 -3.25 -13.68 16.32
N ARG A 177 -2.53 -14.06 15.26
CA ARG A 177 -3.07 -14.81 14.11
C ARG A 177 -2.03 -15.83 13.60
N ASP A 178 -2.44 -17.09 13.58
CA ASP A 178 -1.60 -18.20 13.15
C ASP A 178 -1.81 -18.65 11.69
N ASP A 179 -2.77 -18.04 11.00
CA ASP A 179 -3.18 -18.32 9.63
C ASP A 179 -2.48 -17.43 8.58
N ILE A 180 -1.88 -16.32 9.00
CA ILE A 180 -1.33 -15.29 8.11
C ILE A 180 0.18 -15.12 8.28
N MET A 181 0.87 -14.92 7.16
CA MET A 181 2.27 -14.51 7.09
C MET A 181 2.43 -13.33 6.13
N LEU A 182 3.08 -12.25 6.56
CA LEU A 182 3.40 -11.10 5.70
C LEU A 182 4.83 -11.21 5.17
N CYS A 183 5.04 -10.83 3.92
CA CYS A 183 6.36 -10.73 3.29
C CYS A 183 6.61 -9.27 2.87
N ASP A 184 7.61 -8.61 3.46
CA ASP A 184 7.95 -7.21 3.16
C ASP A 184 9.05 -7.10 2.09
N CYS A 185 8.86 -6.24 1.09
CA CYS A 185 9.91 -5.83 0.16
C CYS A 185 10.48 -4.44 0.51
N PRO A 186 11.74 -4.14 0.16
CA PRO A 186 12.20 -2.75 0.09
C PRO A 186 11.31 -1.95 -0.88
N GLY A 187 11.10 -0.65 -0.65
CA GLY A 187 10.32 0.18 -1.58
C GLY A 187 10.90 0.13 -2.99
N LEU A 188 10.06 -0.15 -3.99
CA LEU A 188 10.46 -0.35 -5.38
C LEU A 188 9.94 0.81 -6.22
N VAL A 189 10.79 1.38 -7.06
CA VAL A 189 10.36 2.34 -8.06
C VAL A 189 10.16 1.58 -9.35
N PHE A 190 8.91 1.47 -9.79
CA PHE A 190 8.59 0.87 -11.08
C PHE A 190 8.87 1.89 -12.18
N PRO A 191 9.54 1.49 -13.28
CA PRO A 191 9.81 2.39 -14.39
C PRO A 191 8.49 2.74 -15.08
N SER A 192 7.94 3.92 -14.79
CA SER A 192 6.83 4.48 -15.55
C SER A 192 7.37 5.55 -16.50
N PHE A 193 7.02 5.45 -17.78
CA PHE A 193 7.42 6.41 -18.82
C PHE A 193 6.84 7.82 -18.62
N VAL A 194 5.88 7.98 -17.70
CA VAL A 194 5.08 9.21 -17.55
C VAL A 194 5.65 10.15 -16.48
N SER A 195 6.56 9.67 -15.63
CA SER A 195 6.97 10.39 -14.43
C SER A 195 8.26 11.18 -14.62
N SER A 196 8.18 12.51 -14.48
CA SER A 196 9.38 13.36 -14.45
C SER A 196 10.13 13.21 -13.12
N SER A 197 11.41 13.58 -13.09
CA SER A 197 12.17 13.67 -11.83
C SER A 197 11.47 14.58 -10.81
N ALA A 198 10.77 15.62 -11.27
CA ALA A 198 10.02 16.52 -10.41
C ALA A 198 8.80 15.83 -9.78
N ASP A 199 8.06 15.02 -10.55
CA ASP A 199 6.96 14.21 -10.03
C ASP A 199 7.46 13.20 -8.99
N MET A 200 8.58 12.52 -9.26
CA MET A 200 9.16 11.56 -8.33
C MET A 200 9.62 12.20 -7.00
N ILE A 201 10.17 13.41 -7.05
CA ILE A 201 10.53 14.16 -5.83
C ILE A 201 9.27 14.63 -5.09
N ALA A 202 8.30 15.22 -5.80
CA ALA A 202 7.04 15.68 -5.20
C ALA A 202 6.24 14.53 -4.58
N ALA A 203 6.30 13.34 -5.19
CA ALA A 203 5.71 12.10 -4.69
C ALA A 203 6.49 11.47 -3.51
N GLY A 204 7.61 12.05 -3.10
CA GLY A 204 8.46 11.54 -2.02
C GLY A 204 9.17 10.23 -2.35
N VAL A 205 9.31 9.89 -3.64
CA VAL A 205 10.04 8.71 -4.11
C VAL A 205 11.55 8.96 -4.04
N PHE A 206 11.99 10.13 -4.49
CA PHE A 206 13.37 10.57 -4.38
C PHE A 206 13.59 11.48 -3.16
N PRO A 207 14.75 11.37 -2.48
CA PRO A 207 15.07 12.24 -1.35
C PRO A 207 15.15 13.71 -1.77
N ILE A 208 14.41 14.57 -1.07
CA ILE A 208 14.40 16.03 -1.30
C ILE A 208 15.82 16.62 -1.17
N ALA A 209 16.64 16.09 -0.25
CA ALA A 209 18.00 16.55 -0.01
C ALA A 209 18.96 16.34 -1.20
N GLN A 210 18.62 15.48 -2.16
CA GLN A 210 19.45 15.19 -3.35
C GLN A 210 19.03 16.00 -4.58
N MET A 211 18.02 16.87 -4.45
CA MET A 211 17.51 17.70 -5.53
C MET A 211 18.54 18.76 -5.93
N ARG A 212 18.87 18.82 -7.23
CA ARG A 212 19.80 19.82 -7.79
C ARG A 212 19.08 21.09 -8.24
N ASP A 213 17.94 20.94 -8.90
CA ASP A 213 17.09 22.04 -9.34
C ASP A 213 15.71 21.88 -8.72
N HIS A 214 15.29 22.92 -7.98
CA HIS A 214 14.03 22.95 -7.26
C HIS A 214 12.90 23.55 -8.10
N TRP A 215 13.21 24.31 -9.15
CA TRP A 215 12.21 25.07 -9.90
C TRP A 215 11.12 24.17 -10.54
N PRO A 216 11.45 23.03 -11.18
CA PRO A 216 10.43 22.15 -11.74
C PRO A 216 9.48 21.59 -10.69
N VAL A 217 9.99 21.25 -9.50
CA VAL A 217 9.19 20.71 -8.37
C VAL A 217 8.28 21.80 -7.81
N VAL A 218 8.80 23.00 -7.58
CA VAL A 218 8.01 24.14 -7.09
C VAL A 218 6.92 24.51 -8.10
N SER A 219 7.26 24.59 -9.38
CA SER A 219 6.29 24.87 -10.46
C SER A 219 5.17 23.81 -10.49
N LEU A 220 5.51 22.54 -10.32
CA LEU A 220 4.55 21.45 -10.27
C LEU A 220 3.61 21.56 -9.07
N ILE A 221 4.13 21.91 -7.89
CA ILE A 221 3.32 22.10 -6.67
C ILE A 221 2.37 23.29 -6.86
N CYS A 222 2.88 24.43 -7.35
CA CYS A 222 2.06 25.63 -7.61
C CYS A 222 0.97 25.41 -8.66
N LYS A 223 1.13 24.45 -9.57
CA LYS A 223 0.07 24.05 -10.51
C LYS A 223 -1.03 23.19 -9.87
N ARG A 224 -0.72 22.47 -8.79
CA ARG A 224 -1.63 21.52 -8.14
C ARG A 224 -2.34 22.11 -6.94
N VAL A 225 -1.69 23.01 -6.21
CA VAL A 225 -2.21 23.60 -4.98
C VAL A 225 -2.74 25.02 -5.27
N PRO A 226 -4.02 25.29 -4.98
CA PRO A 226 -4.58 26.63 -5.14
C PRO A 226 -3.83 27.68 -4.31
N ARG A 227 -3.76 28.91 -4.83
CA ARG A 227 -3.01 30.01 -4.19
C ARG A 227 -3.57 30.34 -2.80
N GLU A 228 -4.87 30.20 -2.61
CA GLU A 228 -5.53 30.46 -1.33
C GLU A 228 -4.99 29.54 -0.23
N VAL A 229 -4.71 28.27 -0.56
CA VAL A 229 -4.16 27.29 0.38
C VAL A 229 -2.70 27.58 0.71
N LEU A 230 -1.92 28.08 -0.25
CA LEU A 230 -0.51 28.43 -0.03
C LEU A 230 -0.33 29.70 0.81
N ASN A 231 -1.32 30.58 0.81
CA ASN A 231 -1.31 31.86 1.53
C ASN A 231 -2.03 31.81 2.89
N ALA A 232 -2.69 30.69 3.21
CA ALA A 232 -3.37 30.46 4.48
C ALA A 232 -2.38 30.06 5.58
#